data_AF-A0A2C9SZL5-F1
#
_entry.id   AF-A0A2C9SZL5-F1
#
_cell.length_a   1.000
_cell.length_b   1.000
_cell.length_c   1.000
_cell.angle_alpha   90.00
_cell.angle_beta   90.00
_cell.angle_gamma   90.00
#
_symmetry.space_group_name_H-M   'P 1'
#
loop_
_entity.id
_entity.type
_entity.pdbx_description
1 polymer ?
#
loop_
_entity_poly.entity_id
_entity_poly.type
_entity_poly.pdbx_seq_one_letter_code
_entity_poly.pdbx_strand_id
1 'polypeptide(L)'
;MLIRSARGLRIGGLLVGSAAAVIAGVVGCTSVTGGRAGVNAADAPAYRTSMSVSISESAASSSARESERQASLTTQAIHDTCETLSTSSADAITAINAYVSAFNQNTPDVSATEGPAVDSLNKSADAVAASITDGIPDELKTAFSDWVDVARATARAIIGHAGPGEFNQTIQDLNDTRSNALSLCDATY
;
A
#
# COMPACT_ATOMS: atom_id res chain seq x y z
N MET A 1 -47.34 12.89 23.17
CA MET A 1 -48.32 12.92 22.05
C MET A 1 -48.36 14.35 21.52
N LEU A 2 -48.31 14.54 20.19
CA LEU A 2 -48.11 15.78 19.37
C LEU A 2 -46.75 15.76 18.65
N ILE A 3 -46.55 14.95 17.60
CA ILE A 3 -47.01 15.02 16.20
C ILE A 3 -46.16 15.96 15.31
N ARG A 4 -45.34 15.29 14.48
CA ARG A 4 -44.96 15.53 13.07
C ARG A 4 -44.32 16.85 12.61
N SER A 5 -43.04 16.70 12.25
CA SER A 5 -42.43 17.00 10.93
C SER A 5 -43.14 17.96 9.98
N ALA A 6 -42.47 19.07 9.68
CA ALA A 6 -42.60 19.81 8.43
C ALA A 6 -41.24 19.84 7.71
N ARG A 7 -41.17 19.15 6.56
CA ARG A 7 -40.19 19.42 5.50
C ARG A 7 -40.80 20.47 4.55
N GLY A 8 -39.95 21.34 4.03
CA GLY A 8 -40.24 22.23 2.90
C GLY A 8 -39.99 23.71 3.25
N LEU A 9 -39.54 24.59 2.35
CA LEU A 9 -39.39 24.52 0.90
C LEU A 9 -38.91 25.92 0.43
N ARG A 10 -38.07 26.00 -0.63
CA ARG A 10 -37.91 27.13 -1.60
C ARG A 10 -37.20 28.40 -1.10
N ILE A 11 -36.11 28.90 -1.70
CA ILE A 11 -35.84 29.34 -3.09
C ILE A 11 -36.99 30.18 -3.70
N GLY A 12 -36.79 31.49 -3.71
CA GLY A 12 -37.56 32.53 -4.41
C GLY A 12 -37.25 33.87 -3.71
N GLY A 13 -36.62 34.87 -4.30
CA GLY A 13 -36.74 35.40 -5.65
C GLY A 13 -37.73 36.57 -5.61
N LEU A 14 -37.31 37.80 -5.96
CA LEU A 14 -38.04 38.65 -6.91
C LEU A 14 -37.32 39.97 -7.20
N LEU A 15 -37.22 40.21 -8.51
CA LEU A 15 -37.03 41.50 -9.16
C LEU A 15 -38.30 42.36 -8.97
N VAL A 16 -38.12 43.63 -8.63
CA VAL A 16 -39.02 44.77 -8.94
C VAL A 16 -38.05 45.94 -9.19
N GLY A 17 -37.99 46.67 -10.30
CA GLY A 17 -38.96 46.92 -11.36
C GLY A 17 -39.40 48.38 -11.30
N SER A 18 -38.73 49.30 -12.01
CA SER A 18 -39.34 50.55 -12.53
C SER A 18 -38.40 51.25 -13.53
N ALA A 19 -38.88 51.39 -14.77
CA ALA A 19 -38.43 52.37 -15.77
C ALA A 19 -38.94 53.78 -15.34
N ALA A 20 -38.47 54.94 -15.80
CA ALA A 20 -37.72 55.38 -16.96
C ALA A 20 -37.23 56.83 -16.72
N ALA A 21 -36.18 57.28 -17.40
CA ALA A 21 -36.14 58.53 -18.18
C ALA A 21 -34.68 58.86 -18.55
N VAL A 22 -34.39 58.79 -19.86
CA VAL A 22 -33.15 59.26 -20.46
C VAL A 22 -33.24 60.78 -20.60
N ILE A 23 -32.32 61.51 -19.97
CA ILE A 23 -31.95 62.86 -20.42
C ILE A 23 -30.45 62.83 -20.71
N ALA A 24 -30.12 63.17 -21.95
CA ALA A 24 -28.77 63.16 -22.48
C ALA A 24 -27.85 64.09 -21.69
N GLY A 25 -26.80 63.50 -21.12
CA GLY A 25 -25.62 64.18 -20.62
C GLY A 25 -24.47 63.18 -20.63
N VAL A 26 -23.51 63.37 -21.54
CA VAL A 26 -22.22 62.65 -21.48
C VAL A 26 -21.45 63.22 -20.30
N VAL A 27 -21.72 62.70 -19.10
CA VAL A 27 -20.90 62.88 -17.90
C VAL A 27 -20.88 61.52 -17.20
N GLY A 28 -19.72 60.87 -17.19
CA GLY A 28 -19.56 59.45 -16.88
C GLY A 28 -20.11 59.01 -15.52
N CYS A 29 -20.88 57.92 -15.51
CA CYS A 29 -21.37 57.23 -14.31
C CYS A 29 -20.33 56.28 -13.67
N THR A 30 -19.04 56.45 -13.97
CA THR A 30 -17.98 55.92 -13.10
C THR A 30 -17.52 57.07 -12.20
N SER A 31 -18.22 57.29 -11.11
CA SER A 31 -17.58 57.96 -9.98
C SER A 31 -16.49 57.00 -9.50
N VAL A 32 -15.25 57.24 -9.92
CA VAL A 32 -14.09 56.75 -9.18
C VAL A 32 -14.15 57.52 -7.86
N THR A 33 -14.88 56.99 -6.87
CA THR A 33 -14.62 57.39 -5.50
C THR A 33 -13.14 57.11 -5.28
N GLY A 34 -12.36 58.15 -4.98
CA GLY A 34 -10.95 58.03 -4.67
C GLY A 34 -10.77 57.27 -3.35
N GLY A 35 -11.06 55.97 -3.37
CA GLY A 35 -10.74 55.06 -2.30
C GLY A 35 -9.24 54.81 -2.33
N ARG A 36 -8.51 55.33 -1.34
CA ARG A 36 -7.16 54.85 -1.10
C ARG A 36 -7.28 53.38 -0.70
N ALA A 37 -6.88 52.46 -1.57
CA ALA A 37 -6.65 51.07 -1.20
C ALA A 37 -5.52 51.07 -0.15
N GLY A 38 -5.91 51.08 1.13
CA GLY A 38 -4.99 51.07 2.26
C GLY A 38 -5.37 49.92 3.17
N VAL A 39 -4.39 49.09 3.52
CA VAL A 39 -4.53 48.13 4.61
C VAL A 39 -4.96 48.87 5.87
N ASN A 40 -6.00 48.38 6.54
CA ASN A 40 -6.39 48.91 7.84
C ASN A 40 -5.26 48.58 8.83
N ALA A 41 -4.48 49.59 9.22
CA ALA A 41 -3.26 49.39 10.00
C ALA A 41 -3.54 48.74 11.36
N ALA A 42 -4.77 48.89 11.89
CA ALA A 42 -5.23 48.24 13.11
C ALA A 42 -5.41 46.71 12.95
N ASP A 43 -5.85 46.23 11.78
CA ASP A 43 -6.19 44.83 11.53
C ASP A 43 -5.02 44.01 10.93
N ALA A 44 -4.04 44.71 10.32
CA ALA A 44 -2.89 44.08 9.68
C ALA A 44 -2.03 43.16 10.58
N PRO A 45 -1.83 43.44 11.89
CA PRO A 45 -1.15 42.51 12.78
C PRO A 45 -1.97 41.24 13.05
N ALA A 46 -3.27 41.37 13.32
CA ALA A 46 -4.14 40.23 13.60
C ALA A 46 -4.25 39.28 12.39
N TYR A 47 -4.36 39.83 11.17
CA TYR A 47 -4.34 39.05 9.93
C TYR A 47 -3.00 38.33 9.71
N ARG A 48 -1.86 38.99 9.95
CA ARG A 48 -0.55 38.33 9.83
C ARG A 48 -0.40 37.17 10.81
N THR A 49 -0.87 37.36 12.05
CA THR A 49 -0.89 36.30 13.06
C THR A 49 -1.77 35.14 12.60
N SER A 50 -3.00 35.38 12.16
CA SER A 50 -3.89 34.30 11.71
C SER A 50 -3.30 33.53 10.53
N MET A 51 -2.73 34.23 9.53
CA MET A 51 -2.06 33.57 8.41
C MET A 51 -0.85 32.74 8.87
N SER A 52 -0.03 33.26 9.79
CA SER A 52 1.14 32.53 10.31
C SER A 52 0.73 31.27 11.09
N VAL A 53 -0.37 31.33 11.84
CA VAL A 53 -0.95 30.18 12.55
C VAL A 53 -1.50 29.18 11.54
N SER A 54 -2.31 29.61 10.58
CA SER A 54 -2.86 28.73 9.55
C SER A 54 -1.78 28.03 8.72
N ILE A 55 -0.69 28.71 8.38
CA ILE A 55 0.46 28.10 7.68
C ILE A 55 1.13 27.07 8.58
N SER A 56 1.35 27.39 9.86
CA SER A 56 2.00 26.47 10.81
C SER A 56 1.15 25.22 11.06
N GLU A 57 -0.16 25.39 11.27
CA GLU A 57 -1.11 24.29 11.42
C GLU A 57 -1.24 23.46 10.14
N SER A 58 -1.25 24.11 8.97
CA SER A 58 -1.30 23.41 7.68
C SER A 58 -0.02 22.59 7.45
N ALA A 59 1.15 23.15 7.78
CA ALA A 59 2.42 22.45 7.69
C ALA A 59 2.45 21.24 8.64
N ALA A 60 2.05 21.44 9.90
CA ALA A 60 1.97 20.37 10.90
C ALA A 60 0.99 19.26 10.45
N SER A 61 -0.23 19.62 10.06
CA SER A 61 -1.23 18.66 9.60
C SER A 61 -0.79 17.90 8.34
N SER A 62 -0.18 18.60 7.38
CA SER A 62 0.35 17.98 6.16
C SER A 62 1.46 16.98 6.49
N SER A 63 2.38 17.35 7.39
CA SER A 63 3.48 16.48 7.82
C SER A 63 2.99 15.23 8.56
N ALA A 64 1.94 15.35 9.37
CA ALA A 64 1.33 14.23 10.07
C ALA A 64 0.65 13.27 9.09
N ARG A 65 -0.15 13.79 8.15
CA ARG A 65 -0.82 12.97 7.12
C ARG A 65 0.18 12.26 6.20
N GLU A 66 1.28 12.92 5.84
CA GLU A 66 2.32 12.27 5.04
C GLU A 66 3.03 11.18 5.84
N SER A 67 3.32 11.41 7.13
CA SER A 67 3.87 10.38 8.01
C SER A 67 2.96 9.16 8.11
N GLU A 68 1.65 9.38 8.30
CA GLU A 68 0.63 8.32 8.32
C GLU A 68 0.57 7.55 6.99
N ARG A 69 0.62 8.28 5.86
CA ARG A 69 0.63 7.69 4.53
C ARG A 69 1.84 6.79 4.32
N GLN A 70 3.03 7.24 4.72
CA GLN A 70 4.26 6.47 4.61
C GLN A 70 4.21 5.21 5.49
N ALA A 71 3.75 5.33 6.74
CA ALA A 71 3.55 4.18 7.62
C ALA A 71 2.58 3.15 7.01
N SER A 72 1.47 3.61 6.44
CA SER A 72 0.49 2.74 5.78
C SER A 72 1.08 2.01 4.57
N LEU A 73 1.90 2.68 3.76
CA LEU A 73 2.56 2.04 2.61
C LEU A 73 3.57 0.99 3.05
N THR A 74 4.32 1.25 4.13
CA THR A 74 5.21 0.26 4.73
C THR A 74 4.45 -0.97 5.21
N THR A 75 3.37 -0.78 5.97
CA THR A 75 2.53 -1.90 6.44
C THR A 75 1.96 -2.70 5.27
N GLN A 76 1.49 -2.01 4.23
CA GLN A 76 0.96 -2.68 3.05
C GLN A 76 2.04 -3.47 2.31
N ALA A 77 3.23 -2.92 2.13
CA ALA A 77 4.35 -3.62 1.48
C ALA A 77 4.76 -4.88 2.23
N ILE A 78 4.77 -4.83 3.58
CA ILE A 78 5.02 -6.01 4.42
C ILE A 78 3.93 -7.05 4.20
N HIS A 79 2.66 -6.66 4.32
CA HIS A 79 1.52 -7.57 4.16
C HIS A 79 1.51 -8.24 2.78
N ASP A 80 1.73 -7.47 1.71
CA ASP A 80 1.76 -7.99 0.34
C ASP A 80 2.89 -9.02 0.13
N THR A 81 4.06 -8.78 0.73
CA THR A 81 5.19 -9.71 0.67
C THR A 81 4.92 -10.99 1.49
N CYS A 82 4.38 -10.83 2.69
CA CYS A 82 3.99 -11.95 3.56
C CYS A 82 2.93 -12.84 2.90
N GLU A 83 1.92 -12.25 2.27
CA GLU A 83 0.88 -12.97 1.53
C GLU A 83 1.48 -13.70 0.30
N THR A 84 2.38 -13.04 -0.41
CA THR A 84 3.12 -13.63 -1.55
C THR A 84 3.91 -14.86 -1.11
N LEU A 85 4.64 -14.76 0.01
CA LEU A 85 5.36 -15.89 0.61
C LEU A 85 4.37 -17.01 1.02
N SER A 86 3.33 -16.67 1.78
CA SER A 86 2.35 -17.63 2.30
C SER A 86 1.75 -18.48 1.20
N THR A 87 1.22 -17.83 0.16
CA THR A 87 0.55 -18.50 -0.96
C THR A 87 1.54 -19.28 -1.83
N SER A 88 2.62 -18.64 -2.28
CA SER A 88 3.54 -19.29 -3.22
C SER A 88 4.35 -20.43 -2.58
N SER A 89 4.69 -20.31 -1.29
CA SER A 89 5.36 -21.39 -0.55
C SER A 89 4.45 -22.60 -0.35
N ALA A 90 3.15 -22.41 -0.15
CA ALA A 90 2.20 -23.51 -0.04
C ALA A 90 2.09 -24.30 -1.37
N ASP A 91 2.07 -23.59 -2.51
CA ASP A 91 2.10 -24.20 -3.84
C ASP A 91 3.41 -24.98 -4.08
N ALA A 92 4.55 -24.43 -3.67
CA ALA A 92 5.85 -25.08 -3.76
C ALA A 92 5.91 -26.37 -2.92
N ILE A 93 5.50 -26.30 -1.66
CA ILE A 93 5.45 -27.47 -0.76
C ILE A 93 4.51 -28.55 -1.30
N THR A 94 3.36 -28.16 -1.87
CA THR A 94 2.43 -29.12 -2.50
C THR A 94 3.08 -29.86 -3.67
N ALA A 95 3.79 -29.15 -4.55
CA ALA A 95 4.48 -29.76 -5.69
C ALA A 95 5.63 -30.68 -5.24
N ILE A 96 6.40 -30.26 -4.23
CA ILE A 96 7.47 -31.08 -3.65
C ILE A 96 6.91 -32.35 -3.01
N ASN A 97 5.80 -32.26 -2.28
CA ASN A 97 5.16 -33.43 -1.69
C ASN A 97 4.70 -34.44 -2.75
N ALA A 98 4.25 -33.96 -3.92
CA ALA A 98 3.94 -34.83 -5.05
C ALA A 98 5.21 -35.54 -5.58
N TYR A 99 6.32 -34.82 -5.72
CA TYR A 99 7.62 -35.38 -6.10
C TYR A 99 8.13 -36.42 -5.09
N VAL A 100 8.13 -36.09 -3.80
CA VAL A 100 8.54 -37.01 -2.72
C VAL A 100 7.66 -38.25 -2.69
N SER A 101 6.36 -38.09 -2.92
CA SER A 101 5.42 -39.22 -3.00
C SER A 101 5.73 -40.15 -4.17
N ALA A 102 6.02 -39.60 -5.36
CA ALA A 102 6.42 -40.38 -6.52
C ALA A 102 7.76 -41.11 -6.27
N PHE A 103 8.73 -40.41 -5.68
CA PHE A 103 10.05 -40.95 -5.34
C PHE A 103 9.95 -42.13 -4.38
N ASN A 104 9.18 -41.98 -3.29
CA ASN A 104 9.01 -43.03 -2.28
C ASN A 104 8.24 -44.25 -2.80
N GLN A 105 7.33 -44.07 -3.74
CA GLN A 105 6.59 -45.17 -4.36
C GLN A 105 7.38 -45.83 -5.51
N ASN A 106 8.57 -45.32 -5.84
CA ASN A 106 9.42 -45.79 -6.92
C ASN A 106 8.66 -45.89 -8.26
N THR A 107 7.77 -44.92 -8.52
CA THR A 107 6.91 -44.90 -9.69
C THR A 107 7.64 -44.31 -10.90
N PRO A 108 7.21 -44.61 -12.14
CA PRO A 108 7.67 -43.89 -13.32
C PRO A 108 7.40 -42.37 -13.27
N ASP A 109 6.46 -41.94 -12.41
CA ASP A 109 5.99 -40.55 -12.27
C ASP A 109 7.01 -39.63 -11.58
N VAL A 110 8.13 -40.13 -11.07
CA VAL A 110 9.21 -39.28 -10.53
C VAL A 110 9.64 -38.24 -11.56
N SER A 111 9.85 -38.69 -12.80
CA SER A 111 10.21 -37.80 -13.92
C SER A 111 9.11 -36.79 -14.26
N ALA A 112 7.84 -37.13 -14.04
CA ALA A 112 6.70 -36.25 -14.32
C ALA A 112 6.46 -35.20 -13.22
N THR A 113 6.97 -35.45 -12.01
CA THR A 113 6.77 -34.59 -10.83
C THR A 113 7.98 -33.69 -10.54
N GLU A 114 9.15 -34.02 -11.08
CA GLU A 114 10.39 -33.26 -10.94
C GLU A 114 10.26 -31.81 -11.46
N GLY A 115 9.87 -31.65 -12.73
CA GLY A 115 9.71 -30.34 -13.37
C GLY A 115 8.73 -29.43 -12.60
N PRO A 116 7.50 -29.87 -12.30
CA PRO A 116 6.56 -29.09 -11.50
C PRO A 116 7.09 -28.68 -10.12
N ALA A 117 7.84 -29.53 -9.43
CA ALA A 117 8.42 -29.20 -8.12
C ALA A 117 9.50 -28.10 -8.25
N VAL A 118 10.39 -28.23 -9.22
CA VAL A 118 11.44 -27.25 -9.53
C VAL A 118 10.84 -25.91 -9.95
N ASP A 119 9.86 -25.93 -10.86
CA ASP A 119 9.21 -24.72 -11.36
C ASP A 119 8.47 -23.99 -10.24
N SER A 120 7.77 -24.72 -9.37
CA SER A 120 7.04 -24.12 -8.25
C SER A 120 7.98 -23.48 -7.21
N LEU A 121 9.11 -24.14 -6.90
CA LEU A 121 10.16 -23.60 -6.03
C LEU A 121 10.75 -22.30 -6.60
N ASN A 122 11.16 -22.30 -7.87
CA ASN A 122 11.73 -21.12 -8.51
C ASN A 122 10.70 -20.00 -8.64
N LYS A 123 9.45 -20.33 -8.98
CA LYS A 123 8.36 -19.34 -9.05
C LYS A 123 8.10 -18.69 -7.69
N SER A 124 8.09 -19.45 -6.60
CA SER A 124 7.95 -18.88 -5.26
C SER A 124 9.14 -17.98 -4.90
N ALA A 125 10.37 -18.45 -5.18
CA ALA A 125 11.57 -17.66 -4.95
C ALA A 125 11.56 -16.34 -5.74
N ASP A 126 11.20 -16.37 -7.02
CA ASP A 126 11.15 -15.17 -7.85
C ASP A 126 10.04 -14.22 -7.44
N ALA A 127 8.86 -14.75 -7.06
CA ALA A 127 7.76 -13.94 -6.56
C ALA A 127 8.12 -13.21 -5.26
N VAL A 128 8.69 -13.94 -4.29
CA VAL A 128 9.11 -13.36 -3.01
C VAL A 128 10.24 -12.34 -3.22
N ALA A 129 11.27 -12.69 -4.00
CA ALA A 129 12.36 -11.77 -4.30
C ALA A 129 11.88 -10.47 -4.96
N ALA A 130 10.90 -10.57 -5.88
CA ALA A 130 10.33 -9.41 -6.56
C ALA A 130 9.44 -8.54 -5.66
N SER A 131 8.87 -9.09 -4.58
CA SER A 131 8.05 -8.34 -3.62
C SER A 131 8.85 -7.59 -2.56
N ILE A 132 10.14 -7.89 -2.38
CA ILE A 132 10.98 -7.21 -1.39
C ILE A 132 11.18 -5.74 -1.78
N THR A 133 10.83 -4.83 -0.87
CA THR A 133 10.99 -3.37 -1.07
C THR A 133 11.74 -2.74 0.11
N ASP A 134 12.24 -1.52 -0.08
CA ASP A 134 12.99 -0.78 0.94
C ASP A 134 12.19 -0.54 2.23
N GLY A 135 10.85 -0.45 2.13
CA GLY A 135 9.97 -0.24 3.27
C GLY A 135 9.90 -1.42 4.24
N ILE A 136 10.35 -2.62 3.84
CA ILE A 136 10.34 -3.81 4.69
C ILE A 136 11.49 -3.73 5.72
N PRO A 137 11.27 -4.09 6.99
CA PRO A 137 12.33 -4.21 8.00
C PRO A 137 13.43 -5.19 7.59
N ASP A 138 14.68 -4.90 7.94
CA ASP A 138 15.84 -5.70 7.50
C ASP A 138 15.80 -7.17 7.97
N GLU A 139 15.21 -7.42 9.14
CA GLU A 139 15.00 -8.79 9.65
C GLU A 139 14.07 -9.61 8.74
N LEU A 140 12.95 -9.02 8.31
CA LEU A 140 12.04 -9.64 7.35
C LEU A 140 12.69 -9.79 5.97
N LYS A 141 13.42 -8.78 5.48
CA LYS A 141 14.17 -8.88 4.22
C LYS A 141 15.15 -10.05 4.24
N THR A 142 15.84 -10.24 5.37
CA THR A 142 16.77 -11.37 5.56
C THR A 142 16.02 -12.69 5.51
N ALA A 143 14.94 -12.84 6.29
CA ALA A 143 14.14 -14.07 6.30
C ALA A 143 13.54 -14.41 4.92
N PHE A 144 13.07 -13.40 4.16
CA PHE A 144 12.60 -13.60 2.79
C PHE A 144 13.73 -14.01 1.84
N SER A 145 14.92 -13.43 1.99
CA SER A 145 16.09 -13.80 1.19
C SER A 145 16.55 -15.23 1.50
N ASP A 146 16.52 -15.64 2.77
CA ASP A 146 16.83 -17.01 3.19
C ASP A 146 15.85 -18.02 2.55
N TRP A 147 14.55 -17.71 2.55
CA TRP A 147 13.55 -18.51 1.83
C TRP A 147 13.88 -18.63 0.33
N VAL A 148 14.20 -17.51 -0.32
CA VAL A 148 14.54 -17.46 -1.76
C VAL A 148 15.75 -18.34 -2.06
N ASP A 149 16.80 -18.24 -1.25
CA ASP A 149 18.05 -18.98 -1.46
C ASP A 149 17.87 -20.47 -1.24
N VAL A 150 17.16 -20.86 -0.17
CA VAL A 150 16.89 -22.27 0.12
C VAL A 150 15.92 -22.88 -0.89
N ALA A 151 14.86 -22.18 -1.30
CA ALA A 151 13.95 -22.67 -2.34
C ALA A 151 14.70 -22.99 -3.65
N ARG A 152 15.62 -22.11 -4.06
CA ARG A 152 16.50 -22.34 -5.22
C ARG A 152 17.50 -23.46 -4.98
N ALA A 153 18.01 -23.63 -3.75
CA ALA A 153 18.90 -24.73 -3.39
C ALA A 153 18.19 -26.08 -3.48
N THR A 154 16.96 -26.19 -2.95
CA THR A 154 16.13 -27.38 -3.06
C THR A 154 15.81 -27.72 -4.51
N ALA A 155 15.51 -26.72 -5.34
CA ALA A 155 15.30 -26.93 -6.78
C ALA A 155 16.55 -27.50 -7.47
N ARG A 156 17.74 -26.99 -7.14
CA ARG A 156 19.02 -27.54 -7.63
C ARG A 156 19.27 -28.95 -7.13
N ALA A 157 18.94 -29.27 -5.89
CA ALA A 157 19.08 -30.62 -5.33
C ALA A 157 18.16 -31.62 -6.06
N ILE A 158 16.94 -31.21 -6.42
CA ILE A 158 16.02 -32.03 -7.21
C ILE A 158 16.60 -32.32 -8.60
N ILE A 159 16.99 -31.28 -9.36
CA ILE A 159 17.56 -31.44 -10.72
C ILE A 159 18.89 -32.21 -10.69
N GLY A 160 19.70 -31.99 -9.65
CA GLY A 160 20.96 -32.70 -9.46
C GLY A 160 20.80 -34.14 -8.99
N HIS A 161 19.55 -34.59 -8.77
CA HIS A 161 19.22 -35.89 -8.19
C HIS A 161 20.03 -36.18 -6.91
N ALA A 162 20.07 -35.20 -6.02
CA ALA A 162 20.79 -35.28 -4.75
C ALA A 162 20.42 -36.56 -3.99
N GLY A 163 21.39 -37.13 -3.28
CA GLY A 163 21.15 -38.31 -2.46
C GLY A 163 20.14 -38.03 -1.33
N PRO A 164 19.47 -39.05 -0.76
CA PRO A 164 18.41 -38.84 0.22
C PRO A 164 18.81 -37.98 1.43
N GLY A 165 20.04 -38.09 1.91
CA GLY A 165 20.53 -37.28 3.04
C GLY A 165 20.61 -35.79 2.71
N GLU A 166 21.18 -35.46 1.54
CA GLU A 166 21.29 -34.08 1.06
C GLU A 166 19.90 -33.49 0.75
N PHE A 167 19.06 -34.25 0.05
CA PHE A 167 17.69 -33.82 -0.23
C PHE A 167 16.89 -33.57 1.05
N ASN A 168 16.92 -34.50 2.02
CA ASN A 168 16.23 -34.33 3.29
C ASN A 168 16.74 -33.13 4.10
N GLN A 169 18.02 -32.77 3.96
CA GLN A 169 18.54 -31.54 4.57
C GLN A 169 17.93 -30.31 3.90
N THR A 170 17.91 -30.24 2.56
CA THR A 170 17.31 -29.10 1.85
C THR A 170 15.82 -28.93 2.16
N ILE A 171 15.09 -30.03 2.39
CA ILE A 171 13.68 -29.99 2.83
C ILE A 171 13.53 -29.45 4.25
N GLN A 172 14.44 -29.82 5.17
CA GLN A 172 14.44 -29.24 6.53
C GLN A 172 14.70 -27.74 6.48
N ASP A 173 15.77 -27.32 5.79
CA ASP A 173 16.11 -25.91 5.63
C ASP A 173 14.95 -25.13 5.00
N LEU A 174 14.25 -25.72 4.02
CA LEU A 174 13.11 -25.09 3.36
C LEU A 174 11.94 -24.88 4.33
N ASN A 175 11.64 -25.88 5.17
CA ASN A 175 10.58 -25.76 6.16
C ASN A 175 10.93 -24.78 7.28
N ASP A 176 12.20 -24.75 7.71
CA ASP A 176 12.68 -23.87 8.76
C ASP A 176 12.66 -22.41 8.32
N THR A 177 13.20 -22.11 7.13
CA THR A 177 13.17 -20.76 6.55
C THR A 177 11.74 -20.27 6.30
N ARG A 178 10.86 -21.14 5.79
CA ARG A 178 9.43 -20.84 5.66
C ARG A 178 8.79 -20.49 7.00
N SER A 179 9.01 -21.34 8.01
CA SER A 179 8.40 -21.16 9.34
C SER A 179 8.90 -19.89 10.02
N ASN A 180 10.21 -19.61 9.90
CA ASN A 180 10.80 -18.38 10.41
C ASN A 180 10.19 -17.14 9.75
N ALA A 181 10.16 -17.09 8.42
CA ALA A 181 9.63 -15.95 7.70
C ALA A 181 8.13 -15.73 7.97
N LEU A 182 7.31 -16.80 8.02
CA LEU A 182 5.90 -16.69 8.36
C LEU A 182 5.67 -16.27 9.83
N SER A 183 6.50 -16.76 10.76
CA SER A 183 6.43 -16.31 12.16
C SER A 183 6.75 -14.83 12.32
N LEU A 184 7.69 -14.30 11.54
CA LEU A 184 7.99 -12.87 11.52
C LEU A 184 6.82 -12.09 10.92
N CYS A 185 6.23 -12.57 9.82
CA CYS A 185 5.02 -11.97 9.24
C CYS A 185 3.89 -11.86 10.26
N ASP A 186 3.57 -12.93 10.98
CA ASP A 186 2.54 -12.95 12.04
C ASP A 186 2.87 -12.04 13.22
N ALA A 187 4.16 -11.76 13.47
CA ALA A 187 4.58 -10.83 14.51
C ALA A 187 4.47 -9.35 14.07
N THR A 188 4.29 -9.09 12.77
CA THR A 188 4.34 -7.73 12.22
C THR A 188 2.98 -7.04 12.17
N TYR A 189 1.88 -7.79 12.19
CA TYR A 189 0.50 -7.27 12.21
C TYR A 189 -0.47 -8.25 12.87
#